data_AF-A0A3P7DRP7-F1
#
_entry.id   AF-A0A3P7DRP7-F1
#
_cell.length_a   1.000
_cell.length_b   1.000
_cell.length_c   1.000
_cell.angle_alpha   90.00
_cell.angle_beta   90.00
_cell.angle_gamma   90.00
#
_symmetry.space_group_name_H-M   'P 1'
#
loop_
_entity.id
_entity.type
_entity.pdbx_description
1 polymer ?
#
loop_
_entity_poly.entity_id
_entity_poly.type
_entity_poly.pdbx_seq_one_letter_code
_entity_poly.pdbx_strand_id
1 'polypeptide(L)'
;MGNFSNSASASVNSGWCQQENVEYDSIDEMHKPVNSVLGRQLHFQGKNRQLLGSVVASAGIPNGMAMACAPLVRYHNSSAYTDGTCFVLESDLTQKEILVSCSQPGLPRTDRHNEFGSCMEGFSGYVDESMVITGLPGAKKWTGGVFGRYYPKDIFAMNRDRWTMGVDPKLHGVRSKFQGHDYLGFSVRHGRFGFW
;
A
#
# COMPACT_ATOMS: atom_id res chain seq x y z
N MET A 1 9.11 2.59 -63.16
CA MET A 1 9.10 1.39 -62.31
C MET A 1 9.33 1.84 -60.88
N GLY A 2 8.24 2.18 -60.17
CA GLY A 2 8.31 2.67 -58.80
C GLY A 2 8.29 1.49 -57.84
N ASN A 3 9.34 1.36 -57.04
CA ASN A 3 9.42 0.37 -55.96
C ASN A 3 8.37 0.69 -54.89
N PHE A 4 7.42 -0.22 -54.70
CA PHE A 4 6.57 -0.26 -53.52
C PHE A 4 7.41 -0.73 -52.33
N SER A 5 7.87 0.23 -51.53
CA SER A 5 8.44 -0.02 -50.22
C SER A 5 7.33 -0.49 -49.29
N ASN A 6 7.22 -1.81 -49.10
CA ASN A 6 6.46 -2.43 -48.03
C ASN A 6 7.10 -2.09 -46.68
N SER A 7 6.83 -0.91 -46.13
CA SER A 7 6.94 -0.69 -44.68
C SER A 7 5.61 -1.09 -44.06
N ALA A 8 5.44 -2.40 -43.88
CA ALA A 8 4.48 -2.95 -42.94
C ALA A 8 4.88 -2.45 -41.55
N SER A 9 4.38 -1.27 -41.17
CA SER A 9 4.43 -0.80 -39.80
C SER A 9 3.68 -1.83 -38.97
N ALA A 10 4.44 -2.51 -38.10
CA ALA A 10 3.91 -3.42 -37.11
C ALA A 10 3.00 -2.62 -36.17
N SER A 11 1.72 -2.55 -36.52
CA SER A 11 0.66 -2.30 -35.54
C SER A 11 0.58 -3.55 -34.67
N VAL A 12 1.51 -3.64 -33.72
CA VAL A 12 1.41 -4.60 -32.63
C VAL A 12 0.08 -4.30 -31.96
N ASN A 13 -0.82 -5.28 -32.01
CA ASN A 13 -2.07 -5.34 -31.26
C ASN A 13 -1.87 -4.69 -29.88
N SER A 14 -2.26 -3.42 -29.74
CA SER A 14 -2.36 -2.81 -28.42
C SER A 14 -3.56 -3.47 -27.77
N GLY A 15 -3.30 -4.46 -26.91
CA GLY A 15 -4.35 -5.04 -26.08
C GLY A 15 -5.13 -3.93 -25.37
N TRP A 16 -6.44 -4.15 -25.16
CA TRP A 16 -7.32 -3.20 -24.49
C TRP A 16 -6.76 -2.78 -23.11
N CYS A 17 -5.99 -3.64 -22.44
CA CYS A 17 -5.32 -3.32 -21.19
C CYS A 17 -3.81 -3.11 -21.38
N GLN A 18 -3.28 -2.09 -20.72
CA GLN A 18 -1.85 -1.83 -20.57
C GLN A 18 -1.44 -2.13 -19.13
N GLN A 19 -0.23 -2.67 -18.95
CA GLN A 19 0.33 -2.90 -17.63
C GLN A 19 0.91 -1.57 -17.11
N GLU A 20 0.48 -1.18 -15.92
CA GLU A 20 0.98 0.04 -15.26
C GLU A 20 2.14 -0.25 -14.32
N ASN A 21 3.11 0.66 -14.30
CA ASN A 21 4.26 0.60 -13.41
C ASN A 21 4.03 1.53 -12.21
N VAL A 22 3.49 0.97 -11.13
CA VAL A 22 3.09 1.74 -9.94
C VAL A 22 4.17 1.85 -8.86
N GLU A 23 5.20 1.00 -8.92
CA GLU A 23 6.21 0.87 -7.86
C GLU A 23 7.52 1.61 -8.16
N TYR A 24 7.78 1.88 -9.44
CA TYR A 24 9.02 2.50 -9.88
C TYR A 24 8.73 3.69 -10.78
N ASP A 25 9.55 4.72 -10.67
CA ASP A 25 9.39 5.95 -11.45
C ASP A 25 9.69 5.72 -12.94
N SER A 26 10.42 4.65 -13.28
CA SER A 26 10.73 4.28 -14.66
C SER A 26 10.89 2.77 -14.86
N ILE A 27 10.79 2.33 -16.12
CA ILE A 27 11.05 0.94 -16.52
C ILE A 27 12.51 0.54 -16.24
N ASP A 28 13.46 1.46 -16.39
CA ASP A 28 14.87 1.18 -16.10
C ASP A 28 15.11 0.87 -14.63
N GLU A 29 14.39 1.52 -13.72
CA GLU A 29 14.43 1.20 -12.30
C GLU A 29 13.81 -0.15 -11.97
N MET A 30 12.75 -0.53 -12.67
CA MET A 30 12.12 -1.84 -12.52
C MET A 30 13.10 -2.99 -12.82
N HIS A 31 14.05 -2.78 -13.74
CA HIS A 31 15.05 -3.78 -14.11
C HIS A 31 16.28 -3.82 -13.18
N LYS A 32 16.41 -2.88 -12.23
CA LYS A 32 17.52 -2.90 -11.27
C LYS A 32 17.33 -4.02 -10.24
N PRO A 33 18.42 -4.58 -9.68
CA PRO A 33 18.34 -5.56 -8.61
C PRO A 33 17.52 -5.04 -7.42
N VAL A 34 16.73 -5.94 -6.84
CA VAL A 34 15.66 -5.66 -5.86
C VAL A 34 16.19 -5.26 -4.47
N ASN A 35 17.42 -4.78 -4.36
CA ASN A 35 18.16 -4.66 -3.11
C ASN A 35 17.52 -3.64 -2.17
N SER A 36 17.00 -2.56 -2.75
CA SER A 36 16.25 -1.53 -2.06
C SER A 36 15.18 -0.94 -2.97
N VAL A 37 14.08 -0.51 -2.36
CA VAL A 37 13.08 0.34 -3.01
C VAL A 37 12.94 1.57 -2.13
N LEU A 38 13.23 2.73 -2.71
CA LEU A 38 13.08 4.06 -2.08
C LEU A 38 13.68 4.13 -0.66
N GLY A 39 14.96 3.74 -0.57
CA GLY A 39 15.73 3.79 0.68
C GLY A 39 15.47 2.66 1.67
N ARG A 40 14.50 1.76 1.40
CA ARG A 40 14.23 0.60 2.25
C ARG A 40 14.89 -0.64 1.70
N GLN A 41 15.62 -1.36 2.54
CA GLN A 41 16.18 -2.66 2.19
C GLN A 41 15.05 -3.68 2.03
N LEU A 42 14.94 -4.26 0.83
CA LEU A 42 14.05 -5.36 0.57
C LEU A 42 14.74 -6.69 0.89
N HIS A 43 13.93 -7.69 1.21
CA HIS A 43 14.41 -9.07 1.19
C HIS A 43 14.75 -9.46 -0.27
N PHE A 44 15.75 -10.31 -0.50
CA PHE A 44 16.14 -10.71 -1.87
C PHE A 44 15.00 -11.42 -2.65
N GLN A 45 14.04 -12.02 -1.94
CA GLN A 45 12.77 -12.55 -2.47
C GLN A 45 11.56 -11.70 -2.07
N GLY A 46 11.79 -10.44 -1.68
CA GLY A 46 10.77 -9.57 -1.10
C GLY A 46 9.60 -9.30 -2.02
N LYS A 47 9.84 -9.28 -3.34
CA LYS A 47 8.82 -9.10 -4.37
C LYS A 47 8.19 -10.39 -4.88
N ASN A 48 8.79 -11.55 -4.58
CA ASN A 48 8.25 -12.83 -5.04
C ASN A 48 6.91 -13.10 -4.36
N ARG A 49 5.85 -13.19 -5.18
CA ARG A 49 4.46 -13.40 -4.72
C ARG A 49 3.99 -12.29 -3.77
N GLN A 50 4.44 -11.05 -3.99
CA GLN A 50 4.04 -9.90 -3.16
C GLN A 50 2.56 -9.53 -3.26
N LEU A 51 1.84 -10.10 -4.25
CA LEU A 51 0.44 -9.82 -4.54
C LEU A 51 0.17 -8.33 -4.83
N LEU A 52 1.09 -7.69 -5.58
CA LEU A 52 0.86 -6.33 -6.08
C LEU A 52 -0.41 -6.32 -6.95
N GLY A 53 -1.32 -5.39 -6.66
CA GLY A 53 -2.61 -5.29 -7.34
C GLY A 53 -3.70 -6.17 -6.74
N SER A 54 -3.45 -6.88 -5.63
CA SER A 54 -4.52 -7.58 -4.88
C SER A 54 -5.58 -6.62 -4.33
N VAL A 55 -5.18 -5.38 -4.07
CA VAL A 55 -6.08 -4.25 -3.83
C VAL A 55 -5.76 -3.19 -4.87
N VAL A 56 -6.78 -2.79 -5.62
CA VAL A 56 -6.79 -1.61 -6.49
C VAL A 56 -8.05 -0.81 -6.13
N ALA A 57 -7.88 0.45 -5.81
CA ALA A 57 -8.97 1.35 -5.45
C ALA A 57 -8.78 2.71 -6.12
N SER A 58 -9.88 3.37 -6.47
CA SER A 58 -9.88 4.71 -7.07
C SER A 58 -11.00 5.54 -6.44
N ALA A 59 -10.76 6.84 -6.30
CA ALA A 59 -11.79 7.79 -5.89
C ALA A 59 -12.95 7.87 -6.91
N GLY A 60 -12.72 7.47 -8.17
CA GLY A 60 -13.76 7.45 -9.20
C GLY A 60 -14.24 8.83 -9.66
N ILE A 61 -13.45 9.88 -9.42
CA ILE A 61 -13.75 11.27 -9.79
C ILE A 61 -12.64 11.86 -10.67
N PRO A 62 -12.95 12.89 -11.50
CA PRO A 62 -11.93 13.60 -12.27
C PRO A 62 -10.83 14.18 -11.35
N ASN A 63 -9.57 14.04 -11.76
CA ASN A 63 -8.40 14.46 -10.97
C ASN A 63 -8.31 13.82 -9.57
N GLY A 64 -9.01 12.70 -9.36
CA GLY A 64 -8.95 11.92 -8.13
C GLY A 64 -7.67 11.08 -8.02
N MET A 65 -7.49 10.47 -6.86
CA MET A 65 -6.38 9.55 -6.60
C MET A 65 -6.79 8.10 -6.86
N ALA A 66 -5.78 7.26 -7.06
CA ALA A 66 -5.91 5.81 -7.02
C ALA A 66 -4.90 5.20 -6.03
N MET A 67 -5.05 3.91 -5.75
CA MET A 67 -4.13 3.16 -4.90
C MET A 67 -4.01 1.72 -5.37
N ALA A 68 -2.78 1.20 -5.39
CA ALA A 68 -2.50 -0.22 -5.57
C ALA A 68 -1.64 -0.74 -4.42
N CYS A 69 -1.90 -1.94 -3.92
CA CYS A 69 -1.16 -2.50 -2.78
C CYS A 69 -0.53 -3.86 -3.07
N ALA A 70 0.56 -4.14 -2.36
CA ALA A 70 1.27 -5.42 -2.31
C ALA A 70 1.40 -5.88 -0.85
N PRO A 71 0.38 -6.55 -0.28
CA PRO A 71 0.34 -6.87 1.15
C PRO A 71 1.39 -7.91 1.58
N LEU A 72 1.97 -8.66 0.65
CA LEU A 72 2.96 -9.70 0.95
C LEU A 72 4.40 -9.29 0.63
N VAL A 73 4.65 -8.02 0.28
CA VAL A 73 6.01 -7.54 0.08
C VAL A 73 6.81 -7.66 1.38
N ARG A 74 8.05 -8.17 1.27
CA ARG A 74 8.93 -8.41 2.42
C ARG A 74 10.13 -7.48 2.44
N TYR A 75 10.29 -6.78 3.55
CA TYR A 75 11.44 -5.92 3.82
C TYR A 75 12.45 -6.61 4.73
N HIS A 76 13.65 -6.03 4.81
CA HIS A 76 14.77 -6.46 5.64
C HIS A 76 15.36 -7.81 5.20
N ASN A 77 16.66 -7.81 4.88
CA ASN A 77 17.29 -8.91 4.16
C ASN A 77 17.30 -10.25 4.91
N SER A 78 17.37 -10.26 6.25
CA SER A 78 17.36 -11.49 7.05
C SER A 78 15.98 -11.82 7.64
N SER A 79 15.37 -10.88 8.34
CA SER A 79 14.08 -11.10 9.02
C SER A 79 12.87 -11.26 8.10
N ALA A 80 12.92 -10.78 6.85
CA ALA A 80 11.84 -10.88 5.87
C ALA A 80 10.47 -10.37 6.40
N TYR A 81 10.48 -9.19 7.03
CA TYR A 81 9.27 -8.59 7.61
C TYR A 81 8.22 -8.34 6.52
N THR A 82 7.05 -8.97 6.68
CA THR A 82 5.95 -8.88 5.72
C THR A 82 5.09 -7.66 6.07
N ASP A 83 5.65 -6.49 5.82
CA ASP A 83 5.03 -5.22 6.20
C ASP A 83 3.79 -4.93 5.34
N GLY A 84 3.83 -5.31 4.07
CA GLY A 84 2.94 -4.76 3.06
C GLY A 84 3.39 -3.37 2.60
N THR A 85 2.87 -2.92 1.46
CA THR A 85 3.07 -1.55 0.97
C THR A 85 1.88 -1.18 0.08
N CYS A 86 1.54 0.11 0.05
CA CYS A 86 0.60 0.66 -0.93
C CYS A 86 1.22 1.86 -1.66
N PHE A 87 0.90 1.98 -2.94
CA PHE A 87 1.29 3.08 -3.80
C PHE A 87 0.03 3.92 -4.04
N VAL A 88 0.03 5.14 -3.51
CA VAL A 88 -1.00 6.15 -3.81
C VAL A 88 -0.58 6.84 -5.10
N LEU A 89 -1.49 6.93 -6.05
CA LEU A 89 -1.25 7.40 -7.40
C LEU A 89 -2.04 8.69 -7.64
N GLU A 90 -1.46 9.60 -8.41
CA GLU A 90 -2.17 10.73 -9.01
C GLU A 90 -3.11 10.26 -10.13
N SER A 91 -3.90 11.17 -10.68
CA SER A 91 -4.87 10.87 -11.74
C SER A 91 -4.24 10.42 -13.07
N ASP A 92 -2.96 10.72 -13.28
CA ASP A 92 -2.15 10.25 -14.41
C ASP A 92 -1.40 8.94 -14.10
N LEU A 93 -1.74 8.29 -12.98
CA LEU A 93 -1.15 7.05 -12.46
C LEU A 93 0.32 7.15 -12.02
N THR A 94 0.89 8.36 -11.99
CA THR A 94 2.20 8.58 -11.37
C THR A 94 2.15 8.43 -9.85
N GLN A 95 3.25 8.00 -9.25
CA GLN A 95 3.32 7.76 -7.81
C GLN A 95 3.28 9.08 -7.01
N LYS A 96 2.23 9.27 -6.22
CA LYS A 96 2.07 10.39 -5.27
C LYS A 96 2.80 10.13 -3.95
N GLU A 97 2.61 8.94 -3.39
CA GLU A 97 3.14 8.55 -2.08
C GLU A 97 3.20 7.03 -1.94
N ILE A 98 4.13 6.54 -1.13
CA ILE A 98 4.13 5.16 -0.64
C ILE A 98 3.72 5.10 0.82
N LEU A 99 2.74 4.26 1.12
CA LEU A 99 2.31 3.95 2.48
C LEU A 99 3.03 2.69 2.96
N VAL A 100 3.86 2.88 3.99
CA VAL A 100 4.50 1.79 4.74
C VAL A 100 4.45 2.09 6.24
N SER A 101 3.24 2.15 6.77
CA SER A 101 2.95 2.57 8.14
C SER A 101 3.44 1.59 9.20
N CYS A 102 3.65 0.33 8.86
CA CYS A 102 4.08 -0.68 9.84
C CYS A 102 5.53 -0.58 10.31
N SER A 103 6.36 0.20 9.63
CA SER A 103 7.74 0.44 10.02
C SER A 103 7.97 1.81 10.68
N GLN A 104 6.89 2.48 11.10
CA GLN A 104 6.99 3.78 11.75
C GLN A 104 7.67 3.66 13.12
N PRO A 105 8.39 4.71 13.57
CA PRO A 105 8.89 4.78 14.94
C PRO A 105 7.78 4.52 15.97
N GLY A 106 8.08 3.76 17.01
CA GLY A 106 7.12 3.40 18.06
C GLY A 106 6.32 2.11 17.82
N LEU A 107 6.45 1.49 16.63
CA LEU A 107 5.91 0.16 16.36
C LEU A 107 7.05 -0.87 16.40
N PRO A 108 7.21 -1.65 17.50
CA PRO A 108 8.26 -2.66 17.58
C PRO A 108 8.02 -3.81 16.58
N ARG A 109 9.09 -4.46 16.14
CA ARG A 109 9.05 -5.43 15.02
C ARG A 109 9.95 -6.64 15.24
N THR A 110 10.79 -6.60 16.27
CA THR A 110 11.84 -7.59 16.52
C THR A 110 11.24 -8.94 16.88
N ASP A 111 10.06 -8.96 17.50
CA ASP A 111 9.30 -10.18 17.75
C ASP A 111 8.28 -10.46 16.62
N ARG A 112 8.66 -10.12 15.37
CA ARG A 112 7.99 -10.51 14.12
C ARG A 112 6.46 -10.37 14.17
N HIS A 113 5.75 -11.49 14.13
CA HIS A 113 4.29 -11.55 14.09
C HIS A 113 3.63 -11.27 15.45
N ASN A 114 4.37 -11.40 16.56
CA ASN A 114 3.87 -11.00 17.87
C ASN A 114 3.76 -9.48 17.99
N GLU A 115 4.48 -8.74 17.15
CA GLU A 115 4.46 -7.28 17.04
C GLU A 115 4.08 -6.85 15.61
N PHE A 116 4.71 -5.82 15.05
CA PHE A 116 4.31 -5.19 13.78
C PHE A 116 5.20 -5.60 12.60
N GLY A 117 5.91 -6.74 12.69
CA GLY A 117 6.78 -7.26 11.63
C GLY A 117 6.06 -8.13 10.58
N SER A 118 4.74 -8.28 10.67
CA SER A 118 3.94 -9.07 9.72
C SER A 118 2.57 -8.44 9.45
N CYS A 119 2.51 -7.11 9.41
CA CYS A 119 1.26 -6.36 9.31
C CYS A 119 0.40 -6.67 8.09
N MET A 120 1.03 -6.89 6.93
CA MET A 120 0.35 -7.03 5.64
C MET A 120 -0.50 -5.79 5.28
N GLU A 121 0.09 -4.60 5.37
CA GLU A 121 -0.56 -3.34 4.97
C GLU A 121 -1.06 -3.41 3.53
N GLY A 122 -2.30 -2.98 3.34
CA GLY A 122 -2.95 -3.01 2.04
C GLY A 122 -3.59 -4.35 1.70
N PHE A 123 -3.88 -5.18 2.72
CA PHE A 123 -4.71 -6.36 2.52
C PHE A 123 -6.15 -6.00 2.13
N SER A 124 -6.62 -4.85 2.59
CA SER A 124 -7.79 -4.16 2.06
C SER A 124 -7.48 -2.68 1.91
N GLY A 125 -8.26 -2.00 1.06
CA GLY A 125 -8.06 -0.58 0.80
C GLY A 125 -9.32 0.15 0.38
N TYR A 126 -9.35 1.44 0.67
CA TYR A 126 -10.38 2.37 0.25
C TYR A 126 -9.74 3.71 -0.09
N VAL A 127 -10.27 4.37 -1.13
CA VAL A 127 -9.82 5.69 -1.58
C VAL A 127 -11.05 6.55 -1.85
N ASP A 128 -11.04 7.79 -1.38
CA ASP A 128 -11.95 8.84 -1.84
C ASP A 128 -11.15 10.11 -2.21
N GLU A 129 -11.87 11.21 -2.45
CA GLU A 129 -11.29 12.49 -2.87
C GLU A 129 -10.27 13.04 -1.87
N SER A 130 -10.42 12.71 -0.59
CA SER A 130 -9.73 13.36 0.52
C SER A 130 -8.95 12.40 1.40
N MET A 131 -9.11 11.08 1.23
CA MET A 131 -8.43 10.11 2.08
C MET A 131 -8.17 8.77 1.43
N VAL A 132 -7.18 8.09 1.99
CA VAL A 132 -6.88 6.67 1.75
C VAL A 132 -6.97 5.92 3.07
N ILE A 133 -7.47 4.70 3.03
CA ILE A 133 -7.54 3.78 4.18
C ILE A 133 -6.96 2.45 3.75
N THR A 134 -6.09 1.87 4.58
CA THR A 134 -5.50 0.54 4.38
C THR A 134 -5.75 -0.34 5.59
N GLY A 135 -6.04 -1.61 5.32
CA GLY A 135 -6.18 -2.64 6.34
C GLY A 135 -4.87 -3.39 6.59
N LEU A 136 -4.62 -3.76 7.85
CA LEU A 136 -3.37 -4.37 8.32
C LEU A 136 -3.65 -5.59 9.22
N PRO A 137 -4.28 -6.66 8.71
CA PRO A 137 -4.80 -7.76 9.51
C PRO A 137 -3.73 -8.52 10.29
N GLY A 138 -2.46 -8.49 9.86
CA GLY A 138 -1.37 -9.18 10.55
C GLY A 138 -0.72 -8.39 11.68
N ALA A 139 -1.17 -7.16 11.96
CA ALA A 139 -0.56 -6.33 13.00
C ALA A 139 -0.74 -6.95 14.41
N LYS A 140 0.38 -7.19 15.11
CA LYS A 140 0.51 -7.62 16.51
C LYS A 140 -0.39 -8.82 16.86
N LYS A 141 0.18 -10.02 16.73
CA LYS A 141 -0.48 -11.32 16.91
C LYS A 141 -1.76 -11.44 16.09
N TRP A 142 -1.76 -10.90 14.87
CA TRP A 142 -2.93 -10.89 14.00
C TRP A 142 -4.19 -10.30 14.63
N THR A 143 -4.04 -9.43 15.64
CA THR A 143 -5.14 -8.62 16.15
C THR A 143 -5.66 -7.72 15.03
N GLY A 144 -4.73 -7.21 14.23
CA GLY A 144 -5.01 -6.38 13.08
C GLY A 144 -4.99 -4.89 13.39
N GLY A 145 -5.25 -4.10 12.36
CA GLY A 145 -5.20 -2.66 12.39
C GLY A 145 -5.78 -2.01 11.14
N VAL A 146 -6.00 -0.71 11.25
CA VAL A 146 -6.39 0.16 10.14
C VAL A 146 -5.48 1.38 10.18
N PHE A 147 -5.02 1.80 9.01
CA PHE A 147 -4.29 3.03 8.78
C PHE A 147 -5.11 3.91 7.84
N GLY A 148 -5.16 5.21 8.11
CA GLY A 148 -5.89 6.18 7.32
C GLY A 148 -5.09 7.48 7.22
N ARG A 149 -5.06 8.05 6.01
CA ARG A 149 -4.37 9.31 5.73
C ARG A 149 -5.28 10.23 4.94
N TYR A 150 -5.31 11.51 5.35
CA TYR A 150 -6.02 12.55 4.61
C TYR A 150 -5.08 13.28 3.64
N TYR A 151 -5.68 13.79 2.57
CA TYR A 151 -5.08 14.62 1.54
C TYR A 151 -5.82 15.97 1.40
N PRO A 152 -5.13 17.04 0.98
CA PRO A 152 -3.67 17.13 0.88
C PRO A 152 -3.00 16.96 2.24
N LYS A 153 -1.74 16.50 2.25
CA LYS A 153 -0.94 16.48 3.48
C LYS A 153 -0.74 17.92 3.94
N ASP A 154 -1.46 18.29 4.99
CA ASP A 154 -1.14 19.50 5.72
C ASP A 154 0.09 19.18 6.58
N ILE A 155 1.23 19.76 6.21
CA ILE A 155 2.51 19.61 6.90
C ILE A 155 2.46 20.04 8.37
N PHE A 156 1.48 20.86 8.76
CA PHE A 156 1.26 21.27 10.14
C PHE A 156 0.21 20.41 10.86
N ALA A 157 -0.63 19.68 10.12
CA ALA A 157 -1.62 18.78 10.70
C ALA A 157 -1.05 17.36 10.88
N MET A 158 -0.04 17.24 11.75
CA MET A 158 0.48 15.94 12.22
C MET A 158 -0.61 14.99 12.77
N ASN A 159 -1.81 15.51 13.07
CA ASN A 159 -2.90 14.80 13.72
C ASN A 159 -3.98 14.27 12.76
N ARG A 160 -3.80 14.43 11.44
CA ARG A 160 -4.82 13.95 10.49
C ARG A 160 -4.72 12.46 10.23
N ASP A 161 -3.52 11.91 10.27
CA ASP A 161 -3.32 10.49 10.10
C ASP A 161 -3.90 9.73 11.28
N ARG A 162 -4.64 8.67 10.97
CA ARG A 162 -5.29 7.81 11.96
C ARG A 162 -4.76 6.41 11.80
N TRP A 163 -4.27 5.82 12.88
CA TRP A 163 -3.88 4.43 12.88
C TRP A 163 -4.29 3.78 14.19
N THR A 164 -4.76 2.55 14.11
CA THR A 164 -5.17 1.81 15.31
C THR A 164 -4.00 1.03 15.92
N MET A 165 -2.95 0.76 15.14
CA MET A 165 -1.83 -0.11 15.52
C MET A 165 -1.09 0.31 16.79
N GLY A 166 -0.83 1.60 16.95
CA GLY A 166 0.00 2.15 18.04
C GLY A 166 -0.79 2.71 19.22
N VAL A 167 -2.12 2.65 19.19
CA VAL A 167 -2.94 3.21 20.27
C VAL A 167 -2.84 2.29 21.50
N ASP A 168 -2.30 2.82 22.59
CA ASP A 168 -2.17 2.10 23.86
C ASP A 168 -3.56 1.56 24.30
N PRO A 169 -3.69 0.27 24.64
CA PRO A 169 -4.94 -0.28 25.18
C PRO A 169 -5.51 0.50 26.36
N LYS A 170 -4.66 1.12 27.19
CA LYS A 170 -5.08 1.97 28.33
C LYS A 170 -5.78 3.25 27.90
N LEU A 171 -5.56 3.71 26.66
CA LEU A 171 -6.25 4.86 26.08
C LEU A 171 -7.64 4.48 25.52
N HIS A 172 -8.13 3.27 25.81
CA HIS A 172 -9.41 2.75 25.33
C HIS A 172 -9.58 2.81 23.81
N GLY A 173 -8.46 2.72 23.07
CA GLY A 173 -8.49 2.59 21.62
C GLY A 173 -9.23 1.33 21.17
N VAL A 174 -9.67 1.30 19.90
CA VAL A 174 -10.45 0.17 19.37
C VAL A 174 -9.74 -1.18 19.55
N ARG A 175 -8.40 -1.19 19.53
CA ARG A 175 -7.57 -2.39 19.78
C ARG A 175 -7.79 -3.03 21.14
N SER A 176 -8.19 -2.26 22.17
CA SER A 176 -8.53 -2.82 23.49
C SER A 176 -9.77 -3.72 23.45
N LYS A 177 -10.53 -3.71 22.35
CA LYS A 177 -11.73 -4.53 22.13
C LYS A 177 -11.46 -5.79 21.31
N PHE A 178 -10.26 -5.94 20.75
CA PHE A 178 -9.88 -7.07 19.90
C PHE A 178 -8.87 -7.98 20.60
N GLN A 179 -8.93 -9.26 20.27
CA GLN A 179 -8.00 -10.30 20.69
C GLN A 179 -7.01 -10.63 19.55
N GLY A 180 -5.98 -11.41 19.88
CA GLY A 180 -5.11 -11.97 18.84
C GLY A 180 -5.93 -12.84 17.89
N HIS A 181 -5.59 -12.79 16.60
CA HIS A 181 -6.26 -13.50 15.50
C HIS A 181 -7.64 -12.99 15.07
N ASP A 182 -8.06 -11.79 15.51
CA ASP A 182 -9.31 -11.17 15.06
C ASP A 182 -9.25 -10.56 13.65
N TYR A 183 -8.04 -10.35 13.10
CA TYR A 183 -7.82 -9.81 11.75
C TYR A 183 -8.53 -8.47 11.46
N LEU A 184 -8.55 -7.53 12.42
CA LEU A 184 -9.02 -6.17 12.15
C LEU A 184 -8.31 -5.59 10.90
N GLY A 185 -9.10 -5.01 10.00
CA GLY A 185 -8.57 -4.51 8.72
C GLY A 185 -8.55 -5.55 7.60
N PHE A 186 -9.13 -6.74 7.79
CA PHE A 186 -9.37 -7.68 6.68
C PHE A 186 -10.20 -7.04 5.57
N SER A 187 -11.13 -6.15 5.92
CA SER A 187 -11.85 -5.27 5.00
C SER A 187 -11.98 -3.87 5.60
N VAL A 188 -11.96 -2.83 4.76
CA VAL A 188 -12.14 -1.44 5.18
C VAL A 188 -13.15 -0.73 4.29
N ARG A 189 -13.90 0.20 4.88
CA ARG A 189 -14.78 1.14 4.18
C ARG A 189 -14.87 2.43 4.99
N HIS A 190 -15.06 3.55 4.30
CA HIS A 190 -15.38 4.82 4.91
C HIS A 190 -16.86 5.15 4.72
N GLY A 191 -17.44 5.85 5.69
CA GLY A 191 -18.82 6.28 5.63
C GLY A 191 -19.15 7.21 6.80
N ARG A 192 -20.23 7.97 6.64
CA ARG A 192 -20.78 8.79 7.70
C ARG A 192 -21.73 7.94 8.55
N PHE A 193 -21.46 7.84 9.84
CA PHE A 193 -22.31 7.12 10.80
C PHE A 193 -22.78 8.10 11.89
N GLY A 194 -24.10 8.25 12.07
CA GLY A 194 -24.72 9.16 13.05
C GLY A 194 -25.42 10.39 12.46
N PHE A 195 -26.06 11.18 13.33
CA PHE A 195 -26.88 12.35 12.97
C PHE A 195 -26.08 13.68 13.13
N TRP A 196 -26.49 14.72 12.40
CA TRP A 196 -25.96 16.09 12.48
C TRP A 196 -26.85 16.99 13.33
#